data_AF-A0A922N3X3-F1
#
_entry.id   AF-A0A922N3X3-F1
#
_cell.length_a   1.000
_cell.length_b   1.000
_cell.length_c   1.000
_cell.angle_alpha   90.00
_cell.angle_beta   90.00
_cell.angle_gamma   90.00
#
_symmetry.space_group_name_H-M   'P 1'
#
loop_
_entity.id
_entity.type
_entity.pdbx_description
1 polymer ?
#
loop_
_entity_poly.entity_id
_entity_poly.type
_entity_poly.pdbx_seq_one_letter_code
_entity_poly.pdbx_strand_id
1 'polypeptide(L)'
;MEQYKTKYARYKTEITNLQHIMILVQSTVAVHLQRTCCPPDGSITETGSRTFEPMWAFTIETEREQARQRYYSALKPPRSANNWDTGSPSTIKL
;
A
#
# COMPACT_ATOMS: atom_id res chain seq x y z
N MET A 1 20.91 38.96 12.79
CA MET A 1 21.12 37.71 12.00
C MET A 1 21.03 36.49 12.95
N GLU A 2 19.87 36.26 13.59
CA GLU A 2 19.72 35.25 14.67
C GLU A 2 18.49 34.33 14.48
N GLN A 3 17.47 34.76 13.71
CA GLN A 3 16.23 34.00 13.50
C GLN A 3 16.44 32.67 12.75
N TYR A 4 17.51 32.54 11.97
CA TYR A 4 17.81 31.30 11.24
C TYR A 4 18.17 30.16 12.20
N LYS A 5 18.84 30.47 13.33
CA LYS A 5 19.26 29.46 14.33
C LYS A 5 18.05 28.86 15.04
N THR A 6 17.08 29.71 15.41
CA THR A 6 15.83 29.29 16.06
C THR A 6 14.94 28.48 15.14
N LYS A 7 14.84 28.85 13.85
CA LYS A 7 14.15 28.05 12.83
C LYS A 7 14.84 26.70 12.59
N TYR A 8 16.16 26.69 12.57
CA TYR A 8 16.95 25.47 12.37
C TYR A 8 16.82 24.48 13.53
N ALA A 9 16.78 24.98 14.78
CA ALA A 9 16.53 24.14 15.95
C ALA A 9 15.15 23.47 15.90
N ARG A 10 14.09 24.22 15.55
CA ARG A 10 12.74 23.67 15.36
C ARG A 10 12.69 22.64 14.25
N TYR A 11 13.31 22.94 13.12
CA TYR A 11 13.40 22.02 11.98
C TYR A 11 14.09 20.69 12.37
N LYS A 12 15.21 20.74 13.12
CA LYS A 12 15.85 19.53 13.62
C LYS A 12 14.91 18.69 14.49
N THR A 13 14.19 19.32 15.42
CA THR A 13 13.22 18.63 16.27
C THR A 13 12.10 17.98 15.44
N GLU A 14 11.57 18.69 14.45
CA GLU A 14 10.55 18.16 13.54
C GLU A 14 11.05 16.93 12.77
N ILE A 15 12.28 16.98 12.24
CA ILE A 15 12.89 15.83 11.55
C ILE A 15 13.06 14.63 12.48
N THR A 16 13.54 14.83 13.71
CA THR A 16 13.67 13.74 14.68
C THR A 16 12.32 13.13 15.03
N ASN A 17 11.30 13.96 15.24
CA ASN A 17 9.94 13.49 15.52
C ASN A 17 9.38 12.66 14.37
N LEU A 18 9.61 13.12 13.13
CA LEU A 18 9.20 12.41 11.92
C LEU A 18 9.90 11.04 11.78
N GLN A 19 11.19 10.96 12.12
CA GLN A 19 11.92 9.69 12.16
C GLN A 19 11.33 8.72 13.19
N HIS A 20 11.01 9.20 14.40
CA HIS A 20 10.37 8.38 15.43
C HIS A 20 9.01 7.83 14.99
N ILE A 21 8.20 8.64 14.30
CA ILE A 21 6.92 8.19 13.73
C ILE A 21 7.16 7.09 12.68
N MET A 22 8.17 7.25 11.83
CA MET A 22 8.46 6.24 10.79
C MET A 22 8.88 4.89 11.40
N ILE A 23 9.70 4.91 12.45
CA ILE A 23 10.08 3.70 13.20
C ILE A 23 8.85 3.02 13.79
N LEU A 24 7.94 3.80 14.39
CA LEU A 24 6.69 3.26 14.93
C LEU A 24 5.82 2.61 13.85
N VAL A 25 5.64 3.28 12.70
CA VAL A 25 4.89 2.73 11.56
C VAL A 25 5.53 1.44 11.07
N GLN A 26 6.85 1.41 10.86
CA GLN A 26 7.55 0.20 10.43
C GLN A 26 7.38 -0.95 11.43
N SER A 27 7.41 -0.67 12.74
CA SER A 27 7.23 -1.70 13.78
C SER A 27 5.81 -2.27 13.87
N THR A 28 4.80 -1.53 13.41
CA THR A 28 3.38 -1.92 13.50
C THR A 28 2.87 -2.57 12.22
N VAL A 29 3.52 -2.33 11.09
CA VAL A 29 3.18 -2.92 9.80
C VAL A 29 3.66 -4.38 9.75
N ALA A 30 2.80 -5.27 9.26
CA ALA A 30 3.13 -6.68 9.06
C ALA A 30 4.35 -6.83 8.14
N VAL A 31 5.24 -7.78 8.43
CA VAL A 31 6.54 -7.97 7.74
C VAL A 31 6.40 -8.05 6.21
N HIS A 32 5.33 -8.68 5.70
CA HIS A 32 5.09 -8.81 4.26
C HIS A 32 4.73 -7.48 3.58
N LEU A 33 4.21 -6.50 4.32
CA LEU A 33 3.84 -5.17 3.84
C LEU A 33 4.99 -4.15 3.96
N GLN A 34 5.99 -4.39 4.81
CA GLN A 34 7.16 -3.51 4.96
C GLN A 34 7.94 -3.36 3.65
N ARG A 35 8.04 -4.42 2.84
CA ARG A 35 8.78 -4.39 1.57
C ARG A 35 8.09 -3.57 0.47
N THR A 36 6.77 -3.47 0.52
CA THR A 36 5.95 -2.86 -0.55
C THR A 36 5.41 -1.49 -0.17
N CYS A 37 5.01 -1.31 1.09
CA CYS A 37 4.30 -0.12 1.56
C CYS A 37 5.21 0.82 2.37
N CYS A 38 6.14 0.28 3.15
CA CYS A 38 7.00 1.07 4.05
C CYS A 38 8.47 0.62 4.00
N PRO A 39 9.16 0.79 2.86
CA PRO A 39 10.54 0.34 2.72
C PRO A 39 11.45 1.04 3.75
N PRO A 40 12.41 0.30 4.35
CA PRO A 40 13.27 0.83 5.41
C PRO A 40 14.14 2.03 4.97
N ASP A 41 14.49 2.07 3.69
CA ASP A 41 15.31 3.13 3.08
C ASP A 41 14.46 4.24 2.41
N GLY A 42 13.13 4.13 2.47
CA GLY A 42 12.22 5.07 1.81
C GLY A 42 12.13 6.40 2.56
N SER A 43 11.90 7.48 1.81
CA SER A 43 11.57 8.77 2.42
C SER A 43 10.18 8.72 3.07
N ILE A 44 9.96 9.52 4.11
CA ILE A 44 8.64 9.67 4.77
C ILE A 44 7.58 10.13 3.77
N THR A 45 7.95 11.03 2.87
CA THR A 45 7.08 11.50 1.78
C THR A 45 6.67 10.37 0.85
N GLU A 46 7.60 9.50 0.46
CA GLU A 46 7.32 8.37 -0.43
C GLU A 46 6.47 7.29 0.26
N THR A 47 6.78 6.99 1.52
CA THR A 47 5.99 6.08 2.35
C THR A 47 4.57 6.61 2.56
N GLY A 48 4.46 7.92 2.79
CA GLY A 48 3.20 8.62 2.97
C GLY A 48 2.32 8.53 1.73
N SER A 49 2.86 8.85 0.56
CA SER A 49 2.15 8.76 -0.71
C SER A 49 1.72 7.33 -1.03
N ARG A 50 2.61 6.33 -0.94
CA ARG A 50 2.24 4.94 -1.28
C ARG A 50 1.21 4.32 -0.36
N THR A 51 1.24 4.67 0.93
CA THR A 51 0.42 4.00 1.95
C THR A 51 -0.90 4.72 2.16
N PHE A 52 -0.87 6.05 2.27
CA PHE A 52 -2.05 6.82 2.61
C PHE A 52 -2.83 7.28 1.38
N GLU A 53 -2.19 7.53 0.22
CA GLU A 53 -2.93 7.95 -0.97
C GLU A 53 -4.04 7.01 -1.43
N PRO A 54 -3.79 5.71 -1.57
CA PRO A 54 -4.86 4.81 -1.95
C PRO A 54 -5.95 4.75 -0.88
N MET A 55 -5.60 4.75 0.41
CA MET A 55 -6.59 4.60 1.49
C MET A 55 -7.61 5.75 1.57
N TRP A 56 -7.23 7.00 1.28
CA TRP A 56 -8.19 8.11 1.32
C TRP A 56 -9.11 8.19 0.08
N ALA A 57 -8.79 7.45 -0.98
CA ALA A 57 -9.55 7.44 -2.23
C ALA A 57 -10.66 6.38 -2.29
N PHE A 58 -10.75 5.46 -1.31
CA PHE A 58 -11.79 4.44 -1.24
C PHE A 58 -12.93 4.85 -0.31
N THR A 59 -14.08 5.19 -0.88
CA THR A 59 -15.32 5.29 -0.12
C THR A 59 -15.99 3.92 -0.05
N ILE A 60 -16.92 3.73 0.89
CA ILE A 60 -17.66 2.48 1.02
C ILE A 60 -18.40 2.15 -0.29
N GLU A 61 -18.87 3.17 -1.00
CA GLU A 61 -19.55 3.05 -2.29
C GLU A 61 -18.62 2.54 -3.40
N THR A 62 -17.36 3.01 -3.44
CA THR A 62 -16.40 2.56 -4.47
C THR A 62 -15.98 1.11 -4.23
N GLU A 63 -15.74 0.71 -2.98
CA GLU A 63 -15.46 -0.69 -2.64
C GLU A 63 -16.65 -1.61 -2.93
N ARG A 64 -17.87 -1.16 -2.65
CA ARG A 64 -19.09 -1.91 -2.97
C ARG A 64 -19.23 -2.13 -4.48
N GLU A 65 -18.95 -1.13 -5.30
CA GLU A 65 -18.99 -1.27 -6.74
C GLU A 65 -17.90 -2.22 -7.25
N GLN A 66 -16.67 -2.10 -6.75
CA GLN A 66 -15.59 -3.01 -7.12
C GLN A 66 -15.87 -4.46 -6.72
N ALA A 67 -16.44 -4.68 -5.53
CA ALA A 67 -16.88 -6.01 -5.10
C ALA A 67 -17.95 -6.60 -6.04
N ARG A 68 -18.90 -5.77 -6.49
CA ARG A 68 -19.91 -6.18 -7.46
C ARG A 68 -19.29 -6.55 -8.81
N GLN A 69 -18.34 -5.77 -9.30
CA GLN A 69 -17.61 -6.07 -10.55
C GLN A 69 -16.82 -7.37 -10.44
N ARG A 70 -16.13 -7.60 -9.31
CA ARG A 70 -15.42 -8.86 -9.01
C ARG A 70 -16.38 -10.04 -9.08
N TYR A 71 -17.53 -9.95 -8.42
CA TYR A 71 -18.56 -10.99 -8.43
C TYR A 71 -19.06 -11.30 -9.85
N TYR A 72 -19.46 -10.28 -10.61
CA TYR A 72 -19.93 -10.49 -11.98
C TYR A 72 -18.84 -11.02 -12.91
N SER A 73 -17.58 -10.63 -12.70
CA SER A 73 -16.47 -11.14 -13.49
C SER A 73 -16.21 -12.63 -13.24
N ALA A 74 -16.38 -13.09 -12.00
CA ALA A 74 -16.26 -14.49 -11.62
C ALA A 74 -17.43 -15.34 -12.12
N LEU A 75 -18.61 -14.73 -12.28
CA LEU A 75 -19.78 -15.38 -12.87
C LEU A 75 -19.73 -15.50 -14.40
N LYS A 76 -18.78 -14.81 -15.07
CA LYS A 76 -18.65 -14.95 -16.52
C LYS A 76 -18.24 -16.40 -16.81
N PRO A 77 -18.96 -17.09 -17.72
CA PRO A 77 -18.57 -18.43 -18.10
C PRO A 77 -17.13 -18.37 -18.64
N PRO A 78 -16.29 -19.39 -18.35
CA PRO A 78 -14.94 -19.43 -18.89
C PRO A 78 -15.02 -19.31 -20.40
N ARG A 79 -14.19 -18.43 -20.97
CA ARG A 79 -14.28 -17.97 -22.37
C ARG A 79 -14.17 -19.15 -23.33
N SER A 80 -15.32 -19.68 -23.78
CA SER A 80 -15.48 -20.65 -24.88
C SER A 80 -14.63 -21.94 -24.76
N ALA A 81 -15.23 -23.09 -25.03
CA ALA A 81 -14.56 -24.40 -24.96
C ALA A 81 -13.25 -24.50 -25.77
N ASN A 82 -12.98 -23.57 -26.70
CA ASN A 82 -11.77 -23.55 -27.53
C ASN A 82 -10.46 -23.18 -26.80
N ASN A 83 -10.50 -22.72 -25.55
CA ASN A 83 -9.28 -22.30 -24.82
C ASN A 83 -8.92 -23.22 -23.64
N TRP A 84 -9.59 -24.36 -23.46
CA TRP A 84 -9.33 -25.26 -22.34
C TRP A 84 -8.00 -26.01 -22.44
N ASP A 85 -7.47 -26.22 -23.65
CA ASP A 85 -6.24 -27.01 -23.85
C ASP A 85 -4.93 -26.25 -23.53
N THR A 86 -4.98 -24.96 -23.23
CA THR A 86 -3.78 -24.18 -22.86
C THR A 86 -3.66 -23.88 -21.36
N GLY A 87 -4.68 -24.24 -20.57
CA GLY A 87 -4.72 -24.06 -19.13
C GLY A 87 -4.67 -25.38 -18.39
N SER A 88 -3.61 -26.16 -18.58
CA SER A 88 -3.34 -27.32 -17.73
C SER A 88 -3.42 -26.89 -16.26
N PRO A 89 -4.30 -27.48 -15.44
CA PRO A 89 -4.23 -27.31 -14.01
C PRO A 89 -2.98 -28.06 -13.56
N SER A 90 -1.92 -27.32 -13.26
CA SER A 90 -0.80 -27.83 -12.49
C SER A 90 -1.31 -28.26 -11.11
N THR A 91 -1.77 -29.50 -11.06
CA THR A 91 -1.70 -30.47 -9.96
C THR A 91 -1.34 -29.85 -8.61
N ILE A 92 -2.36 -29.53 -7.80
CA ILE A 92 -2.20 -29.51 -6.35
C ILE A 92 -2.14 -30.97 -5.93
N LYS A 93 -0.93 -31.49 -5.70
CA LYS A 93 -0.74 -32.74 -4.96
C LYS A 93 -0.97 -32.42 -3.48
N LEU A 94 -1.96 -33.10 -2.88
CA LEU A 94 -2.03 -33.32 -1.44
C LEU A 94 -0.84 -34.19 -1.00
#